data_AF-W8DTU4-F1
#
_entry.id   AF-W8DTU4-F1
#
_cell.length_a   1.000
_cell.length_b   1.000
_cell.length_c   1.000
_cell.angle_alpha   90.00
_cell.angle_beta   90.00
_cell.angle_gamma   90.00
#
_symmetry.space_group_name_H-M   'P 1'
#
loop_
_entity.id
_entity.type
_entity.pdbx_description
1 polymer ?
#
loop_
_entity_poly.entity_id
_entity_poly.type
_entity_poly.pdbx_seq_one_letter_code
_entity_poly.pdbx_strand_id
1 'polypeptide(L)'
;RHEPDVSCIQQAYSQAELLAELPPPREGPLGVTPPIEQVASLLDMRITSPGKRSLLQMGFPIYSLTTYLSTLLDKGWTIIVIDELVTGKSGPKQRAVSQVYSPSCNLEDCSELSYVISIYLKDDLLGVTLFSAMNGHSIMFPVYWADRDKVARLLISYSIKEVVIWVDSGDNPGVLNKIYSLLIGWNLFPSEPNAKIEVMGSPC
;
A
#
# COMPACT_ATOMS: atom_id res chain seq x y z
N ARG A 1 -6.33 -33.86 3.10
CA ARG A 1 -5.19 -33.28 2.37
C ARG A 1 -5.76 -32.18 1.50
N HIS A 2 -5.47 -30.92 1.81
CA HIS A 2 -5.89 -29.79 1.01
C HIS A 2 -4.61 -28.98 0.76
N GLU A 3 -4.10 -29.06 -0.46
CA GLU A 3 -3.08 -28.15 -0.98
C GLU A 3 -3.82 -26.92 -1.52
N PRO A 4 -3.46 -25.69 -1.10
CA PRO A 4 -3.73 -24.51 -1.89
C PRO A 4 -2.41 -24.13 -2.57
N ASP A 5 -2.13 -24.77 -3.71
CA ASP A 5 -1.10 -24.29 -4.63
C ASP A 5 -1.82 -23.57 -5.77
N VAL A 6 -2.26 -22.34 -5.49
CA VAL A 6 -2.69 -21.39 -6.51
C VAL A 6 -1.94 -20.10 -6.22
N SER A 7 -0.86 -19.86 -6.96
CA SER A 7 -0.14 -18.60 -6.91
C SER A 7 -1.02 -17.48 -7.46
N CYS A 8 -1.77 -16.81 -6.58
CA CYS A 8 -2.42 -15.54 -6.91
C CYS A 8 -1.33 -14.51 -7.19
N ILE A 9 -1.25 -14.04 -8.43
CA ILE A 9 -0.38 -12.92 -8.79
C ILE A 9 -1.08 -11.64 -8.34
N GLN A 10 -0.83 -11.21 -7.09
CA GLN A 10 -1.12 -9.84 -6.66
C GLN A 10 -0.05 -8.94 -7.31
N GLN A 11 -0.44 -8.15 -8.32
CA GLN A 11 0.46 -7.18 -8.95
C GLN A 11 0.31 -5.83 -8.24
N ALA A 12 1.29 -5.49 -7.40
CA ALA A 12 1.47 -4.12 -6.95
C ALA A 12 2.25 -3.37 -8.04
N TYR A 13 1.63 -2.39 -8.66
CA TYR A 13 2.27 -1.55 -9.67
C TYR A 13 2.96 -0.36 -9.00
N SER A 14 4.23 -0.12 -9.33
CA SER A 14 4.89 1.13 -8.95
C SER A 14 4.46 2.27 -9.86
N GLN A 15 4.39 3.50 -9.34
CA GLN A 15 4.06 4.72 -10.11
C GLN A 15 4.90 4.85 -11.40
N ALA A 16 6.15 4.38 -11.37
CA ALA A 16 7.06 4.40 -12.51
C ALA A 16 6.65 3.43 -13.65
N GLU A 17 5.99 2.32 -13.34
CA GLU A 17 5.55 1.32 -14.32
C GLU A 17 4.28 1.75 -15.06
N LEU A 18 3.42 2.53 -14.39
CA LEU A 18 2.16 3.01 -14.93
C LEU A 18 2.32 4.25 -15.83
N LEU A 19 3.39 5.02 -15.64
CA LEU A 19 3.70 6.22 -16.42
C LEU A 19 4.55 5.95 -17.67
N ALA A 20 4.77 4.68 -18.04
CA ALA A 20 5.69 4.25 -19.09
C ALA A 20 5.19 4.46 -20.55
N GLU A 21 4.42 5.52 -20.84
CA GLU A 21 4.19 6.02 -22.21
C GLU A 21 5.13 7.16 -22.63
N LEU A 22 6.11 7.53 -21.81
CA LEU A 22 7.16 8.50 -22.18
C LEU A 22 8.50 7.79 -22.44
N PRO A 23 9.26 8.19 -23.49
CA PRO A 23 10.54 7.58 -23.80
C PRO A 23 11.49 7.70 -22.60
N PRO A 24 12.33 6.68 -22.34
CA PRO A 24 13.14 6.62 -21.13
C PRO A 24 14.04 7.87 -21.04
N PRO A 25 14.18 8.50 -19.86
CA PRO A 25 15.23 9.46 -19.62
C PRO A 25 16.58 8.79 -19.91
N ARG A 26 17.51 9.56 -20.49
CA ARG A 26 18.84 9.08 -20.92
C ARG A 26 19.80 8.71 -19.77
N GLU A 27 19.30 8.50 -18.56
CA GLU A 27 20.07 8.05 -17.42
C GLU A 27 19.68 6.59 -17.15
N GLY A 28 20.67 5.71 -17.06
CA GLY A 28 20.47 4.27 -16.85
C GLY A 28 19.61 3.96 -15.61
N PRO A 29 19.21 2.70 -15.39
CA PRO A 29 18.32 2.36 -14.28
C PRO A 29 18.95 2.87 -12.98
N LEU A 30 18.35 3.92 -12.39
CA LEU A 30 18.65 4.32 -11.02
C LEU A 30 18.43 3.06 -10.21
N GLY A 31 19.52 2.45 -9.75
CA GLY A 31 19.48 1.22 -8.98
C GLY A 31 18.61 1.48 -7.77
N VAL A 32 17.41 0.90 -7.76
CA VAL A 32 16.49 1.02 -6.64
C VAL A 32 17.22 0.46 -5.44
N THR A 33 17.58 1.33 -4.49
CA THR A 33 18.20 0.93 -3.22
C THR A 33 17.39 -0.22 -2.61
N PRO A 34 18.00 -1.34 -2.21
CA PRO A 34 17.28 -2.45 -1.59
C PRO A 34 16.35 -1.97 -0.45
N PRO A 35 15.16 -2.56 -0.26
CA PRO A 35 14.24 -2.13 0.79
C PRO A 35 14.88 -2.07 2.19
N ILE A 36 15.79 -3.01 2.50
CA ILE A 36 16.53 -3.00 3.76
C ILE A 36 17.44 -1.77 3.92
N GLU A 37 18.04 -1.26 2.84
CA GLU A 37 18.86 -0.03 2.85
C GLU A 37 17.99 1.21 3.00
N GLN A 38 16.82 1.22 2.36
CA GLN A 38 15.84 2.32 2.52
C GLN A 38 15.34 2.41 3.95
N VAL A 39 14.91 1.29 4.53
CA VAL A 39 14.41 1.23 5.91
C VAL A 39 15.55 1.54 6.90
N ALA A 40 16.76 1.02 6.66
CA ALA A 40 17.93 1.34 7.48
C ALA A 40 18.26 2.84 7.46
N SER A 41 18.24 3.48 6.29
CA SER A 41 18.46 4.92 6.17
C SER A 41 17.34 5.72 6.83
N LEU A 42 16.10 5.24 6.77
CA LEU A 42 14.94 5.93 7.35
C LEU A 42 14.99 5.93 8.88
N LEU A 43 15.41 4.80 9.46
CA LEU A 43 15.40 4.57 10.91
C LEU A 43 16.76 4.81 11.56
N ASP A 44 17.75 5.30 10.80
CA ASP A 44 19.15 5.43 11.21
C ASP A 44 19.71 4.14 11.83
N MET A 45 19.44 3.01 11.17
CA MET A 45 19.82 1.69 11.64
C MET A 45 21.02 1.14 10.88
N ARG A 46 21.87 0.43 11.63
CA ARG A 46 23.03 -0.25 11.05
C ARG A 46 22.62 -1.58 10.42
N ILE A 47 22.96 -1.75 9.14
CA ILE A 47 22.91 -3.06 8.49
C ILE A 47 24.12 -3.89 8.91
N THR A 48 23.86 -5.14 9.24
CA THR A 48 24.87 -6.14 9.59
C THR A 48 24.78 -7.32 8.62
N SER A 49 25.89 -8.06 8.47
CA SER A 49 25.93 -9.28 7.66
C SER A 49 26.52 -10.42 8.49
N PRO A 50 25.71 -11.08 9.33
CA PRO A 50 26.22 -12.15 10.18
C PRO A 50 26.44 -13.44 9.36
N GLY A 51 27.71 -13.77 9.14
CA GLY A 51 28.14 -15.08 8.62
C GLY A 51 28.65 -15.09 7.17
N LYS A 52 28.96 -16.30 6.67
CA LYS A 52 29.53 -16.54 5.33
C LYS A 52 28.51 -16.44 4.18
N ARG A 53 27.22 -16.45 4.49
CA ARG A 53 26.12 -16.27 3.53
C ARG A 53 25.72 -14.81 3.63
N SER A 54 25.89 -14.05 2.55
CA SER A 54 25.75 -12.60 2.43
C SER A 54 24.31 -12.09 2.63
N LEU A 55 23.66 -12.43 3.75
CA LEU A 55 22.34 -11.93 4.11
C LEU A 55 22.49 -10.67 4.97
N LEU A 56 21.94 -9.57 4.45
CA LEU A 56 21.84 -8.32 5.19
C LEU A 56 20.76 -8.47 6.26
N GLN A 57 21.07 -8.01 7.47
CA GLN A 57 20.18 -8.03 8.62
C GLN A 57 20.17 -6.67 9.30
N MET A 58 18.99 -6.25 9.70
CA MET A 58 18.78 -5.08 10.55
C MET A 58 17.66 -5.40 11.54
N GLY A 59 17.62 -4.66 12.64
CA GLY A 59 16.56 -4.82 13.61
C GLY A 59 16.74 -3.92 14.82
N PHE A 60 15.71 -3.92 15.65
CA PHE A 60 15.64 -3.15 16.88
C PHE A 60 14.88 -3.95 17.94
N PRO A 61 14.99 -3.59 19.23
CA PRO A 61 14.25 -4.25 20.29
C PRO A 61 12.74 -4.09 20.13
N ILE A 62 11.95 -5.12 20.40
CA ILE A 62 10.49 -5.15 20.16
C ILE A 62 9.77 -3.94 20.78
N TYR A 63 10.20 -3.49 21.97
CA TYR A 63 9.60 -2.35 22.67
C TYR A 63 9.72 -1.01 21.91
N SER A 64 10.60 -0.90 20.91
CA SER A 64 10.77 0.29 20.07
C SER A 64 9.89 0.28 18.82
N LEU A 65 9.06 -0.75 18.62
CA LEU A 65 8.19 -0.87 17.44
C LEU A 65 7.30 0.36 17.26
N THR A 66 6.60 0.76 18.33
CA THR A 66 5.67 1.90 18.29
C THR A 66 6.36 3.21 17.91
N THR A 67 7.62 3.41 18.33
CA THR A 67 8.43 4.58 17.97
C THR A 67 8.72 4.65 16.47
N TYR A 68 9.04 3.52 15.84
CA TYR A 68 9.41 3.50 14.41
C TYR A 68 8.21 3.38 13.48
N LEU A 69 7.07 2.93 14.00
CA LEU A 69 5.86 2.69 13.24
C LEU A 69 5.37 3.97 12.55
N SER A 70 5.23 5.08 13.28
CA SER A 70 4.83 6.38 12.69
C SER A 70 5.76 6.79 11.55
N THR A 71 7.08 6.72 11.77
CA THR A 71 8.09 7.10 10.77
C THR A 71 7.97 6.28 9.48
N LEU A 72 7.69 4.98 9.60
CA LEU A 72 7.52 4.09 8.45
C LEU A 72 6.19 4.33 7.73
N LEU A 73 5.10 4.47 8.48
CA LEU A 73 3.77 4.71 7.93
C LEU A 73 3.67 6.07 7.23
N ASP A 74 4.29 7.12 7.78
CA ASP A 74 4.36 8.45 7.17
C ASP A 74 5.10 8.44 5.82
N LYS A 75 5.92 7.41 5.59
CA LYS A 75 6.64 7.16 4.34
C LYS A 75 5.93 6.17 3.42
N GLY A 76 4.68 5.82 3.74
CA GLY A 76 3.85 4.94 2.92
C GLY A 76 4.17 3.44 3.06
N TRP A 77 5.00 3.03 4.03
CA TRP A 77 5.32 1.62 4.21
C TRP A 77 4.17 0.87 4.90
N THR A 78 3.90 -0.35 4.44
CA THR A 78 3.04 -1.31 5.15
C THR A 78 3.91 -2.19 6.04
N ILE A 79 3.61 -2.25 7.33
CA ILE A 79 4.37 -3.03 8.30
C ILE A 79 3.60 -4.30 8.68
N ILE A 80 4.24 -5.45 8.51
CA ILE A 80 3.68 -6.76 8.87
C ILE A 80 4.45 -7.28 10.07
N VAL A 81 3.77 -7.44 11.21
CA VAL A 81 4.37 -8.02 12.42
C VAL A 81 4.19 -9.52 12.39
N ILE A 82 5.30 -10.24 12.52
CA ILE A 82 5.34 -11.70 12.51
C ILE A 82 5.86 -12.17 13.87
N ASP A 83 4.95 -12.67 14.70
CA ASP A 83 5.26 -13.15 16.04
C ASP A 83 5.38 -14.66 16.10
N GLU A 84 6.01 -15.11 17.19
CA GLU A 84 6.16 -16.52 17.50
C GLU A 84 4.86 -17.12 18.05
N LEU A 85 4.44 -18.25 17.49
CA LEU A 85 3.36 -19.08 18.02
C LEU A 85 3.91 -20.07 19.06
N VAL A 86 3.44 -19.93 20.30
CA VAL A 86 3.80 -20.81 21.42
C VAL A 86 3.26 -22.22 21.16
N THR A 87 4.11 -23.08 20.60
CA THR A 87 3.70 -24.42 20.10
C THR A 87 4.33 -25.58 20.88
N GLY A 88 5.23 -25.32 21.82
CA GLY A 88 5.84 -26.35 22.69
C GLY A 88 6.67 -27.42 21.97
N LYS A 89 6.93 -27.26 20.66
CA LYS A 89 7.69 -28.19 19.82
C LYS A 89 9.18 -27.84 19.83
N SER A 90 10.05 -28.85 19.72
CA SER A 90 11.48 -28.65 19.48
C SER A 90 11.73 -28.28 18.02
N GLY A 91 12.67 -27.35 17.78
CA GLY A 91 13.02 -26.85 16.43
C GLY A 91 12.68 -25.38 16.21
N PRO A 92 12.73 -24.88 14.96
CA PRO A 92 12.33 -23.53 14.63
C PRO A 92 10.89 -23.27 15.09
N LYS A 93 10.72 -22.24 15.91
CA LYS A 93 9.42 -21.88 16.45
C LYS A 93 8.50 -21.45 15.32
N GLN A 94 7.25 -21.91 15.35
CA GLN A 94 6.25 -21.51 14.36
C GLN A 94 6.01 -20.00 14.48
N ARG A 95 5.79 -19.33 13.35
CA ARG A 95 5.53 -17.90 13.31
C ARG A 95 4.26 -17.60 12.52
N ALA A 96 3.53 -16.57 12.91
CA ALA A 96 2.35 -16.12 12.20
C ALA A 96 2.27 -14.59 12.20
N VAL A 97 1.57 -14.05 11.21
CA VAL A 97 1.24 -12.63 11.18
C VAL A 97 0.30 -12.34 12.36
N SER A 98 0.74 -11.47 13.26
CA SER A 98 -0.06 -11.04 14.42
C SER A 98 -0.77 -9.73 14.13
N GLN A 99 -0.13 -8.82 13.39
CA GLN A 99 -0.63 -7.47 13.11
C GLN A 99 -0.17 -7.00 11.73
N VAL A 100 -0.99 -6.14 11.13
CA VAL A 100 -0.67 -5.41 9.89
C VAL A 100 -0.99 -3.95 10.14
N TYR A 101 -0.01 -3.09 9.92
CA TYR A 101 -0.15 -1.64 9.98
C TYR A 101 0.05 -1.05 8.59
N SER A 102 -0.83 -0.15 8.21
CA SER A 102 -0.77 0.55 6.94
C SER A 102 -1.03 2.04 7.18
N PRO A 103 -0.58 2.94 6.29
CA PRO A 103 -0.79 4.39 6.42
C PRO A 103 -2.21 4.83 6.85
N SER A 104 -3.26 4.15 6.39
CA SER A 104 -4.66 4.43 6.76
C SER A 104 -5.19 3.60 7.93
N CYS A 105 -4.48 2.55 8.35
CA CYS A 105 -4.88 1.60 9.39
C CYS A 105 -3.90 1.61 10.56
N ASN A 106 -3.62 2.80 11.12
CA ASN A 106 -2.89 2.94 12.38
C ASN A 106 -3.86 3.27 13.52
N LEU A 107 -4.14 2.31 14.38
CA LEU A 107 -5.00 2.51 15.56
C LEU A 107 -4.28 3.21 16.72
N GLU A 108 -2.94 3.33 16.67
CA GLU A 108 -2.14 3.86 17.77
C GLU A 108 -1.89 5.38 17.66
N ASP A 109 -2.03 5.96 16.47
CA ASP A 109 -1.92 7.41 16.24
C ASP A 109 -3.28 8.00 15.84
N CYS A 110 -3.95 8.66 16.80
CA CYS A 110 -5.35 9.07 16.71
C CYS A 110 -5.56 10.58 16.56
N SER A 111 -4.55 11.32 16.07
CA SER A 111 -4.65 12.78 15.95
C SER A 111 -5.63 13.24 14.86
N GLU A 112 -5.74 12.49 13.76
CA GLU A 112 -6.63 12.77 12.64
C GLU A 112 -7.24 11.47 12.08
N LEU A 113 -8.49 11.54 11.61
CA LEU A 113 -9.15 10.40 10.96
C LEU A 113 -8.55 10.17 9.56
N SER A 114 -7.84 9.06 9.39
CA SER A 114 -7.41 8.59 8.06
C SER A 114 -8.49 7.78 7.38
N TYR A 115 -8.59 7.95 6.06
CA TYR A 115 -9.51 7.20 5.20
C TYR A 115 -8.76 6.43 4.12
N VAL A 116 -9.23 5.21 3.88
CA VAL A 116 -8.97 4.45 2.65
C VAL A 116 -10.07 4.79 1.66
N ILE A 117 -9.69 5.11 0.42
CA ILE A 117 -10.64 5.17 -0.70
C ILE A 117 -10.57 3.88 -1.51
N SER A 118 -11.72 3.31 -1.82
CA SER A 118 -11.85 2.25 -2.82
C SER A 118 -12.57 2.80 -4.04
N ILE A 119 -11.98 2.57 -5.22
CA ILE A 119 -12.52 3.00 -6.51
C ILE A 119 -12.77 1.79 -7.39
N TYR A 120 -13.96 1.75 -7.96
CA TYR A 120 -14.36 0.81 -9.00
C TYR A 120 -14.94 1.57 -10.17
N LEU A 121 -14.55 1.22 -11.40
CA LEU A 121 -15.13 1.80 -12.62
C LEU A 121 -15.75 0.68 -13.44
N LYS A 122 -17.05 0.81 -13.73
CA LYS A 122 -17.76 -0.08 -14.64
C LYS A 122 -18.53 0.76 -15.66
N ASP A 123 -18.24 0.54 -16.93
CA ASP A 123 -18.77 1.36 -18.02
C ASP A 123 -18.50 2.86 -17.75
N ASP A 124 -19.55 3.66 -17.58
CA ASP A 124 -19.48 5.09 -17.23
C ASP A 124 -19.85 5.37 -15.77
N LEU A 125 -19.90 4.35 -14.90
CA LEU A 125 -20.24 4.49 -13.48
C LEU A 125 -19.01 4.28 -12.59
N LEU A 126 -18.65 5.32 -11.85
CA LEU A 126 -17.58 5.33 -10.86
C LEU A 126 -18.16 5.06 -9.47
N GLY A 127 -17.88 3.90 -8.91
CA GLY A 127 -18.15 3.59 -7.51
C GLY A 127 -17.00 4.10 -6.63
N VAL A 128 -17.32 4.98 -5.68
CA VAL A 128 -16.36 5.48 -4.70
C VAL A 128 -16.83 5.12 -3.30
N THR A 129 -15.93 4.50 -2.53
CA THR A 129 -16.15 4.16 -1.12
C THR A 129 -15.03 4.77 -0.28
N LEU A 130 -15.40 5.47 0.79
CA LEU A 130 -14.49 5.95 1.83
C LEU A 130 -14.70 5.12 3.08
N PHE A 131 -13.61 4.62 3.67
CA PHE A 131 -13.66 3.83 4.89
C PHE A 131 -12.55 4.26 5.87
N SER A 132 -12.90 4.46 7.14
CA SER A 132 -11.93 4.64 8.21
C SER A 132 -11.96 3.45 9.17
N ALA A 133 -10.86 2.73 9.24
CA ALA A 133 -10.70 1.61 10.17
C ALA A 133 -10.71 2.05 11.65
N MET A 134 -10.41 3.32 11.92
CA MET A 134 -10.26 3.86 13.28
C MET A 134 -11.60 3.97 14.01
N ASN A 135 -12.66 4.39 13.29
CA ASN A 135 -13.99 4.61 13.87
C ASN A 135 -15.10 3.82 13.16
N GLY A 136 -14.77 3.04 12.13
CA GLY A 136 -15.74 2.28 11.32
C GLY A 136 -16.61 3.14 10.41
N HIS A 137 -16.30 4.43 10.24
CA HIS A 137 -17.06 5.33 9.37
C HIS A 137 -16.88 4.91 7.92
N SER A 138 -18.01 4.69 7.23
CA SER A 138 -18.04 4.26 5.84
C SER A 138 -19.06 5.09 5.05
N ILE A 139 -18.63 5.62 3.91
CA ILE A 139 -19.49 6.32 2.96
C ILE A 139 -19.28 5.70 1.59
N MET A 140 -20.38 5.38 0.90
CA MET A 140 -20.36 4.86 -0.46
C MET A 140 -21.30 5.70 -1.32
N PHE A 141 -20.82 6.14 -2.48
CA PHE A 141 -21.68 6.79 -3.47
C PHE A 141 -21.23 6.47 -4.90
N PRO A 142 -22.19 6.21 -5.81
CA PRO A 142 -21.92 6.06 -7.23
C PRO A 142 -21.98 7.42 -7.93
N VAL A 143 -21.06 7.67 -8.87
CA VAL A 143 -21.01 8.90 -9.67
C VAL A 143 -20.83 8.56 -11.14
N TYR A 144 -21.64 9.16 -12.01
CA TYR A 144 -21.42 9.04 -13.45
C TYR A 144 -20.09 9.70 -13.84
N TRP A 145 -19.37 9.11 -14.79
CA TRP A 145 -18.06 9.60 -15.24
C TRP A 145 -18.11 11.07 -15.73
N ALA A 146 -19.23 11.48 -16.33
CA ALA A 146 -19.47 12.87 -16.74
C ALA A 146 -19.42 13.86 -15.56
N ASP A 147 -19.76 13.40 -14.36
CA ASP A 147 -19.91 14.16 -13.13
C ASP A 147 -18.77 13.92 -12.12
N ARG A 148 -17.73 13.17 -12.51
CA ARG A 148 -16.63 12.73 -11.64
C ARG A 148 -16.02 13.89 -10.83
N ASP A 149 -15.85 15.07 -11.41
CA ASP A 149 -15.19 16.20 -10.74
C ASP A 149 -16.01 16.81 -9.59
N LYS A 150 -17.32 16.50 -9.49
CA LYS A 150 -18.15 16.91 -8.34
C LYS A 150 -17.69 16.27 -7.04
N VAL A 151 -17.10 15.08 -7.12
CA VAL A 151 -16.63 14.30 -5.97
C VAL A 151 -15.26 14.75 -5.47
N ALA A 152 -14.44 15.32 -6.35
CA ALA A 152 -13.06 15.69 -6.04
C ALA A 152 -12.95 16.54 -4.76
N ARG A 153 -13.82 17.56 -4.63
CA ARG A 153 -13.84 18.46 -3.47
C ARG A 153 -14.20 17.75 -2.17
N LEU A 154 -15.09 16.75 -2.25
CA LEU A 154 -15.46 15.94 -1.11
C LEU A 154 -14.24 15.13 -0.65
N LEU A 155 -13.59 14.44 -1.59
CA LEU A 155 -12.45 13.56 -1.28
C LEU A 155 -11.24 14.30 -0.69
N ILE A 156 -10.96 15.52 -1.15
CA ILE A 156 -9.89 16.35 -0.60
C ILE A 156 -10.08 16.63 0.90
N SER A 157 -11.32 16.65 1.40
CA SER A 157 -11.59 16.90 2.83
C SER A 157 -11.42 15.70 3.76
N TYR A 158 -11.21 14.49 3.21
CA TYR A 158 -11.17 13.24 3.97
C TYR A 158 -9.77 12.68 4.21
N SER A 159 -8.70 13.46 4.03
CA SER A 159 -7.33 13.07 4.38
C SER A 159 -6.98 11.62 4.01
N ILE A 160 -7.17 11.32 2.72
CA ILE A 160 -7.01 9.97 2.16
C ILE A 160 -5.53 9.60 2.14
N LYS A 161 -5.16 8.49 2.78
CA LYS A 161 -3.76 8.01 2.83
C LYS A 161 -3.51 6.77 1.96
N GLU A 162 -4.57 6.05 1.57
CA GLU A 162 -4.47 4.85 0.75
C GLU A 162 -5.61 4.77 -0.27
N VAL A 163 -5.28 4.24 -1.44
CA VAL A 163 -6.23 4.03 -2.55
C VAL A 163 -6.19 2.55 -2.94
N VAL A 164 -7.37 1.93 -2.91
CA VAL A 164 -7.60 0.56 -3.41
C VAL A 164 -8.35 0.67 -4.73
N ILE A 165 -7.78 0.17 -5.81
CA ILE A 165 -8.43 0.17 -7.13
C ILE A 165 -8.86 -1.26 -7.45
N TRP A 166 -10.15 -1.45 -7.68
CA TRP A 166 -10.70 -2.72 -8.18
C TRP A 166 -10.83 -2.67 -9.69
N VAL A 167 -10.29 -3.69 -10.37
CA VAL A 167 -10.40 -3.86 -11.82
C VAL A 167 -10.70 -5.32 -12.11
N ASP A 168 -11.73 -5.58 -12.93
CA ASP A 168 -12.06 -6.95 -13.32
C ASP A 168 -11.01 -7.45 -14.32
N SER A 169 -10.67 -8.74 -14.27
CA SER A 169 -9.61 -9.33 -15.11
C SER A 169 -9.89 -9.28 -16.62
N GLY A 170 -11.13 -8.98 -17.01
CA GLY A 170 -11.54 -8.74 -18.40
C GLY A 170 -11.50 -7.27 -18.82
N ASP A 171 -11.22 -6.36 -17.90
CA ASP A 171 -11.18 -4.93 -18.18
C ASP A 171 -9.90 -4.55 -18.92
N ASN A 172 -10.05 -3.61 -19.86
CA ASN A 172 -8.93 -3.05 -20.60
C ASN A 172 -7.97 -2.34 -19.62
N PRO A 173 -6.64 -2.53 -19.71
CA PRO A 173 -5.67 -1.76 -18.91
C PRO A 173 -5.86 -0.24 -18.98
N GLY A 174 -6.55 0.28 -20.00
CA GLY A 174 -7.01 1.66 -20.08
C GLY A 174 -7.91 2.12 -18.93
N VAL A 175 -8.61 1.22 -18.23
CA VAL A 175 -9.43 1.53 -17.04
C VAL A 175 -8.55 1.99 -15.88
N LEU A 176 -7.44 1.29 -15.62
CA LEU A 176 -6.45 1.69 -14.62
C LEU A 176 -5.90 3.07 -14.94
N ASN A 177 -5.46 3.30 -16.18
CA ASN A 177 -4.90 4.58 -16.60
C ASN A 177 -5.90 5.74 -16.47
N LYS A 178 -7.19 5.49 -16.73
CA LYS A 178 -8.27 6.46 -16.50
C LYS A 178 -8.40 6.82 -15.02
N ILE A 179 -8.43 5.83 -14.13
CA ILE A 179 -8.51 6.04 -12.68
C ILE A 179 -7.25 6.76 -12.16
N TYR A 180 -6.07 6.39 -12.65
CA TYR A 180 -4.82 7.08 -12.30
C TYR A 180 -4.83 8.54 -12.72
N SER A 181 -5.20 8.82 -13.97
CA SER A 181 -5.30 10.20 -14.47
C SER A 181 -6.31 11.02 -13.65
N LEU A 182 -7.39 10.38 -13.21
CA LEU A 182 -8.40 11.01 -12.35
C LEU A 182 -7.85 11.34 -10.96
N LEU A 183 -7.18 10.39 -10.32
CA LEU A 183 -6.57 10.58 -8.99
C LEU A 183 -5.50 11.68 -8.97
N ILE A 184 -4.68 11.74 -10.04
CA ILE A 184 -3.73 12.84 -10.26
C ILE A 184 -4.48 14.15 -10.46
N GLY A 185 -5.51 14.18 -11.32
CA GLY A 185 -6.32 15.37 -11.59
C GLY A 185 -7.05 15.91 -10.36
N TRP A 186 -7.40 15.05 -9.40
CA TRP A 186 -8.02 15.42 -8.13
C TRP A 186 -7.01 15.85 -7.05
N ASN A 187 -5.70 15.79 -7.33
CA ASN A 187 -4.64 15.99 -6.34
C ASN A 187 -4.74 15.05 -5.13
N LEU A 188 -5.29 13.85 -5.32
CA LEU A 188 -5.34 12.80 -4.29
C LEU A 188 -4.13 11.85 -4.39
N PHE A 189 -3.34 11.96 -5.47
CA PHE A 189 -2.19 11.11 -5.78
C PHE A 189 -1.13 11.95 -6.53
N PRO A 190 0.17 11.79 -6.27
CA PRO A 190 0.79 12.79 -5.44
C PRO A 190 1.44 13.99 -6.13
N SER A 191 1.41 15.11 -5.40
CA SER A 191 2.54 16.05 -5.28
C SER A 191 3.56 15.62 -4.19
N GLU A 192 3.21 14.67 -3.29
CA GLU A 192 4.10 14.08 -2.25
C GLU A 192 4.24 12.53 -2.30
N PRO A 193 5.43 11.95 -2.19
CA PRO A 193 5.74 10.54 -2.55
C PRO A 193 5.11 9.41 -1.71
N ASN A 194 4.17 9.69 -0.79
CA ASN A 194 3.78 8.74 0.27
C ASN A 194 2.50 7.93 -0.02
N ALA A 195 1.81 8.19 -1.13
CA ALA A 195 0.61 7.46 -1.49
C ALA A 195 0.97 6.16 -2.23
N LYS A 196 0.44 5.02 -1.77
CA LYS A 196 0.66 3.68 -2.38
C LYS A 196 -0.60 3.25 -3.13
N ILE A 197 -0.43 2.63 -4.31
CA ILE A 197 -1.55 2.02 -5.03
C ILE A 197 -1.42 0.50 -4.98
N GLU A 198 -2.52 -0.14 -4.58
CA GLU A 198 -2.68 -1.57 -4.74
C GLU A 198 -3.80 -1.83 -5.75
N VAL A 199 -3.47 -2.57 -6.81
CA VAL A 199 -4.43 -3.03 -7.81
C VAL A 199 -4.82 -4.45 -7.44
N MET A 200 -6.10 -4.65 -7.15
CA MET A 200 -6.65 -5.98 -6.88
C MET A 200 -7.44 -6.45 -8.09
N GLY A 201 -7.08 -7.63 -8.60
CA GLY A 201 -7.85 -8.35 -9.62
C GLY A 201 -8.73 -9.43 -8.99
N SER A 202 -9.81 -9.79 -9.67
CA SER A 202 -10.70 -10.88 -9.25
C SER A 202 -9.93 -12.20 -9.07
N PRO A 203 -10.17 -12.94 -7.96
CA PRO A 203 -9.66 -14.30 -7.84
C PRO A 203 -10.24 -15.17 -8.96
N CYS A 204 -9.37 -15.91 -9.65
CA CYS A 204 -9.76 -16.89 -10.65
C CYS A 204 -10.53 -18.07 -10.04
#